data_AF-U4Q9U6-F1
#
_entry.id   AF-U4Q9U6-F1
#
_cell.length_a   1.000
_cell.length_b   1.000
_cell.length_c   1.000
_cell.angle_alpha   90.00
_cell.angle_beta   90.00
_cell.angle_gamma   90.00
#
_symmetry.space_group_name_H-M   'P 1'
#
loop_
_entity.id
_entity.type
_entity.pdbx_description
1 polymer ?
#
loop_
_entity_poly.entity_id
_entity_poly.type
_entity_poly.pdbx_seq_one_letter_code
_entity_poly.pdbx_strand_id
1 'polypeptide(L)'
;MRFQSESLQNLFKMEKQIIKKHDSETPVTTNFHSLPNKMIDYQKWAKDQDIISYDSYPTYDAPTYKPAFLYDLMRSLKHQPFMLMESAPSQVNWQPYSPLRDLDKWRQPNCRPWWLMVQIPFNSFN
;
A
#
# COMPACT_ATOMS: atom_id res chain seq x y z
N MET A 1 18.69 4.43 6.95
CA MET A 1 19.49 5.67 6.80
C MET A 1 18.61 6.83 7.21
N ARG A 2 18.91 7.56 8.30
CA ARG A 2 17.97 8.54 8.88
C ARG A 2 17.78 9.77 7.98
N PHE A 3 18.87 10.41 7.58
CA PHE A 3 18.84 11.63 6.76
C PHE A 3 18.04 11.47 5.46
N GLN A 4 18.28 10.39 4.70
CA GLN A 4 17.56 10.14 3.45
C GLN A 4 16.05 9.98 3.64
N SER A 5 15.64 9.20 4.66
CA SER A 5 14.23 9.02 5.00
C SER A 5 13.56 10.36 5.36
N GLU A 6 14.27 11.24 6.07
CA GLU A 6 13.76 12.55 6.48
C GLU A 6 13.67 13.53 5.32
N SER A 7 14.67 13.55 4.43
CA SER A 7 14.65 14.39 3.23
C SER A 7 13.48 14.03 2.31
N LEU A 8 13.22 12.74 2.09
CA LEU A 8 12.05 12.27 1.32
C LEU A 8 10.73 12.61 2.03
N GLN A 9 10.68 12.47 3.36
CA GLN A 9 9.50 12.81 4.15
C GLN A 9 9.18 14.31 4.08
N ASN A 10 10.20 15.16 4.10
CA ASN A 10 10.03 16.60 3.97
C ASN A 10 9.52 16.99 2.58
N LEU A 11 9.98 16.31 1.53
CA LEU A 11 9.46 16.50 0.17
C LEU A 11 7.96 16.17 0.10
N PHE A 12 7.58 14.99 0.62
CA PHE A 12 6.17 14.59 0.69
C PHE A 12 5.31 15.61 1.45
N LYS A 13 5.81 16.17 2.56
CA LYS A 13 5.11 17.22 3.32
C LYS A 13 4.93 18.50 2.50
N MET A 14 5.95 18.93 1.78
CA MET A 14 5.85 20.11 0.91
C MET A 14 4.82 19.90 -0.19
N GLU A 15 4.85 18.76 -0.87
CA GLU A 15 3.87 18.41 -1.91
C GLU A 15 2.45 18.36 -1.36
N LYS A 16 2.25 17.69 -0.22
CA LYS A 16 0.96 17.63 0.48
C LYS A 16 0.46 19.03 0.87
N GLN A 17 1.33 19.90 1.36
CA GLN A 17 0.96 21.29 1.70
C GLN A 17 0.54 22.09 0.48
N ILE A 18 1.20 21.90 -0.67
CA ILE A 18 0.83 22.57 -1.92
C ILE A 18 -0.54 22.09 -2.39
N ILE A 19 -0.79 20.78 -2.39
CA ILE A 19 -2.10 20.21 -2.74
C ILE A 19 -3.18 20.75 -1.81
N LYS A 20 -2.93 20.77 -0.49
CA LYS A 20 -3.88 21.29 0.50
C LYS A 20 -4.24 22.77 0.38
N LYS A 21 -3.44 23.58 -0.31
CA LYS A 21 -3.80 24.98 -0.62
C LYS A 21 -4.92 25.08 -1.65
N HIS A 22 -5.06 24.07 -2.51
CA HIS A 22 -6.06 24.04 -3.58
C HIS A 22 -7.23 23.12 -3.26
N ASP A 23 -7.00 22.05 -2.49
CA ASP A 23 -8.02 21.11 -2.05
C ASP A 23 -7.71 20.65 -0.62
N SER A 24 -8.50 21.16 0.34
CA SER A 24 -8.31 20.89 1.76
C SER A 24 -8.96 19.58 2.24
N GLU A 25 -9.89 19.02 1.47
CA GLU A 25 -10.77 17.93 1.92
C GLU A 25 -10.29 16.56 1.44
N THR A 26 -9.69 16.48 0.25
CA THR A 26 -9.27 15.20 -0.33
C THR A 26 -8.11 14.55 0.45
N PRO A 27 -8.22 13.26 0.82
CA PRO A 27 -7.16 12.55 1.54
C PRO A 27 -5.93 12.32 0.66
N VAL A 28 -4.73 12.55 1.21
CA VAL A 28 -3.46 12.37 0.50
C VAL A 28 -2.74 11.09 0.98
N THR A 29 -2.31 10.28 0.03
CA THR A 29 -1.57 9.03 0.26
C THR A 29 -0.39 8.90 -0.70
N THR A 30 0.58 8.05 -0.34
CA THR A 30 1.60 7.55 -1.27
C THR A 30 1.83 6.07 -0.98
N ASN A 31 1.93 5.30 -2.06
CA ASN A 31 2.00 3.85 -2.05
C ASN A 31 3.30 3.35 -1.43
N PHE A 32 3.16 2.50 -0.39
CA PHE A 32 4.28 1.73 0.12
C PHE A 32 4.49 0.48 -0.71
N HIS A 33 5.76 0.09 -0.83
CA HIS A 33 6.14 -1.14 -1.52
C HIS A 33 6.69 -2.18 -0.53
N SER A 34 6.72 -3.45 -0.98
CA SER A 34 7.17 -4.61 -0.19
C SER A 34 8.55 -4.46 0.45
N LEU A 35 8.70 -5.08 1.63
CA LEU A 35 9.90 -5.11 2.48
C LEU A 35 11.12 -5.77 1.80
N PRO A 36 12.37 -5.43 2.20
CA PRO A 36 12.79 -4.59 3.32
C PRO A 36 13.42 -3.28 2.84
N ASN A 37 12.62 -2.21 2.73
CA ASN A 37 13.19 -0.89 2.45
C ASN A 37 13.83 -0.30 3.72
N LYS A 38 15.10 -0.64 3.99
CA LYS A 38 15.90 -0.05 5.09
C LYS A 38 16.13 1.46 4.94
N MET A 39 15.74 2.05 3.81
CA MET A 39 15.93 3.47 3.51
C MET A 39 14.79 4.34 4.03
N ILE A 40 13.59 3.78 4.24
CA ILE A 40 12.39 4.54 4.62
C ILE A 40 11.82 4.02 5.94
N ASP A 41 11.57 4.92 6.88
CA ASP A 41 10.88 4.62 8.14
C ASP A 41 9.35 4.70 7.97
N TYR A 42 8.71 3.55 7.73
CA TYR A 42 7.25 3.47 7.52
C TYR A 42 6.44 3.93 8.74
N GLN A 43 6.93 3.74 9.96
CA GLN A 43 6.21 4.19 11.16
C GLN A 43 6.21 5.71 11.27
N LYS A 44 7.33 6.35 10.94
CA LYS A 44 7.42 7.82 10.92
C LYS A 44 6.57 8.41 9.79
N TRP A 45 6.59 7.78 8.61
CA TRP A 45 5.83 8.22 7.43
C TRP A 45 4.31 8.07 7.58
N ALA A 46 3.85 6.98 8.19
CA ALA A 46 2.43 6.73 8.41
C ALA A 46 1.71 7.84 9.19
N LYS A 47 2.44 8.61 10.01
CA LYS A 47 1.88 9.75 10.76
C LYS A 47 1.48 10.91 9.86
N ASP A 48 2.18 11.11 8.74
CA ASP A 48 1.96 12.26 7.86
C ASP A 48 0.99 11.98 6.70
N GLN A 49 0.74 10.70 6.38
CA GLN A 49 -0.23 10.28 5.37
C GLN A 49 -1.64 10.22 5.97
N ASP A 50 -2.68 10.54 5.19
CA ASP A 50 -4.06 10.45 5.70
C ASP A 50 -4.54 8.99 5.67
N ILE A 51 -4.34 8.31 4.54
CA ILE A 51 -4.64 6.89 4.33
C ILE A 51 -3.35 6.15 3.97
N ILE A 52 -3.19 4.93 4.47
CA ILE A 52 -2.06 4.07 4.08
C ILE A 52 -2.42 3.38 2.77
N SER A 53 -1.54 3.47 1.79
CA SER A 53 -1.65 2.69 0.55
C SER A 53 -0.48 1.73 0.39
N TYR A 54 -0.73 0.60 -0.26
CA TYR A 54 0.24 -0.48 -0.41
C TYR A 54 0.16 -1.16 -1.78
N ASP A 55 1.33 -1.56 -2.29
CA ASP A 55 1.50 -2.29 -3.54
C ASP A 55 1.91 -3.74 -3.26
N SER A 56 1.09 -4.67 -3.71
CA SER A 56 1.29 -6.11 -3.45
C SER A 56 1.66 -6.87 -4.72
N TYR A 57 2.96 -7.17 -4.82
CA TYR A 57 3.53 -7.99 -5.88
C TYR A 57 4.28 -9.20 -5.30
N PRO A 58 3.58 -10.20 -4.75
CA PRO A 58 4.22 -11.42 -4.27
C PRO A 58 4.89 -12.16 -5.43
N THR A 59 6.04 -12.78 -5.18
CA THR A 59 6.66 -13.70 -6.14
C THR A 59 5.78 -14.94 -6.31
N TYR A 60 5.89 -15.62 -7.44
CA TYR A 60 5.06 -16.79 -7.75
C TYR A 60 5.12 -17.91 -6.70
N ASP A 61 6.30 -18.08 -6.10
CA ASP A 61 6.65 -19.07 -5.08
C ASP A 61 6.57 -18.52 -3.64
N ALA A 62 6.09 -17.29 -3.46
CA ALA A 62 6.01 -16.68 -2.14
C ALA A 62 5.05 -17.48 -1.23
N PRO A 63 5.50 -17.91 -0.05
CA PRO A 63 4.63 -18.58 0.90
C PRO A 63 3.57 -17.62 1.44
N THR A 64 2.35 -18.12 1.68
CA THR A 64 1.16 -17.33 2.03
C THR A 64 1.33 -16.45 3.28
N TYR A 65 2.19 -16.83 4.22
CA TYR A 65 2.44 -16.04 5.43
C TYR A 65 3.12 -14.69 5.15
N LYS A 66 3.92 -14.56 4.07
CA LYS A 66 4.63 -13.31 3.74
C LYS A 66 3.67 -12.17 3.38
N PRO A 67 2.75 -12.32 2.40
CA PRO A 67 1.78 -11.27 2.11
C PRO A 67 0.83 -11.03 3.29
N ALA A 68 0.43 -12.06 4.03
CA ALA A 68 -0.40 -11.90 5.23
C ALA A 68 0.28 -11.00 6.27
N PHE A 69 1.56 -11.26 6.57
CA PHE A 69 2.36 -10.43 7.47
C PHE A 69 2.47 -8.98 6.98
N LEU A 70 2.68 -8.77 5.68
CA LEU A 70 2.77 -7.43 5.10
C LEU A 70 1.45 -6.67 5.22
N TYR A 71 0.32 -7.34 4.98
CA TYR A 71 -1.01 -6.72 5.15
C TYR A 71 -1.27 -6.35 6.61
N ASP A 72 -0.93 -7.23 7.56
CA ASP A 72 -1.04 -6.91 8.98
C ASP A 72 -0.09 -5.78 9.40
N LEU A 73 1.12 -5.72 8.85
CA LEU A 73 2.04 -4.61 9.06
C LEU A 73 1.41 -3.29 8.60
N MET A 74 0.92 -3.21 7.35
CA MET A 74 0.31 -1.99 6.80
C MET A 74 -0.92 -1.54 7.60
N ARG A 75 -1.78 -2.49 8.00
CA ARG A 75 -2.92 -2.22 8.86
C ARG A 75 -2.49 -1.71 10.24
N SER A 76 -1.44 -2.27 10.83
CA SER A 76 -0.95 -1.88 12.16
C SER A 76 -0.30 -0.50 12.21
N LEU A 77 0.15 0.06 11.07
CA LEU A 77 0.79 1.38 11.04
C LEU A 77 -0.12 2.52 11.52
N LYS A 78 -1.43 2.42 11.25
CA LYS A 78 -2.44 3.42 11.65
C LYS A 78 -3.67 2.81 12.34
N HIS A 79 -3.71 1.49 12.53
CA HIS A 79 -4.86 0.76 13.08
C HIS A 79 -6.19 1.05 12.34
N GLN A 80 -6.12 1.37 11.05
CA GLN A 80 -7.26 1.66 10.19
C GLN A 80 -7.18 0.80 8.91
N PRO A 81 -8.29 0.68 8.15
CA PRO A 81 -8.24 0.08 6.82
C PRO A 81 -7.19 0.77 5.93
N PHE A 82 -6.47 -0.02 5.14
CA PHE A 82 -5.50 0.49 4.17
C PHE A 82 -6.01 0.23 2.74
N MET A 83 -5.51 1.00 1.79
CA MET A 83 -5.84 0.88 0.37
C MET A 83 -4.81 0.01 -0.33
N LEU A 84 -5.24 -1.05 -1.00
CA LEU A 84 -4.39 -1.78 -1.93
C LEU A 84 -4.39 -1.01 -3.26
N MET A 85 -3.35 -0.23 -3.50
CA MET A 85 -3.28 0.64 -4.68
C MET A 85 -2.88 -0.14 -5.92
N GLU A 86 -1.93 -1.06 -5.77
CA GLU A 86 -1.48 -1.87 -6.89
C GLU A 86 -1.45 -3.37 -6.57
N SER A 87 -1.89 -4.16 -7.55
CA SER A 87 -1.72 -5.61 -7.57
C SER A 87 -1.62 -6.06 -9.03
N ALA A 88 -0.73 -7.01 -9.31
CA ALA A 88 -0.62 -7.57 -10.66
C ALA A 88 -1.74 -8.59 -10.90
N PRO A 89 -2.65 -8.35 -11.87
CA PRO A 89 -3.69 -9.31 -12.21
C PRO A 89 -3.09 -10.58 -12.81
N SER A 90 -2.08 -10.46 -13.68
CA SER A 90 -1.50 -11.60 -14.40
C SER A 90 -0.02 -11.77 -14.07
N GLN A 91 0.83 -10.98 -14.71
CA GLN A 91 2.28 -11.05 -14.63
C GLN A 91 2.84 -9.70 -14.23
N VAL A 92 4.05 -9.72 -13.70
CA VAL A 92 4.90 -8.55 -13.55
C VAL A 92 6.06 -8.65 -14.53
N ASN A 93 6.56 -7.54 -15.04
CA ASN A 93 7.64 -7.54 -16.05
C ASN A 93 9.05 -7.63 -15.44
N TRP A 94 9.22 -7.27 -14.16
CA TRP A 94 10.53 -7.08 -13.53
C TRP A 94 11.01 -8.26 -12.66
N GLN A 95 10.18 -9.28 -12.44
CA GLN A 95 10.62 -10.46 -11.71
C GLN A 95 11.49 -11.36 -12.60
N PRO A 96 12.53 -12.04 -12.05
CA PRO A 96 13.36 -12.97 -12.82
C PRO A 96 12.56 -14.10 -13.49
N TYR A 97 11.42 -14.46 -12.89
CA TYR A 97 10.50 -15.44 -13.40
C TYR A 97 9.07 -14.93 -13.21
N SER A 98 8.37 -14.70 -14.32
CA SER A 98 7.04 -14.08 -14.35
C SER A 98 6.01 -15.01 -15.00
N PRO A 99 5.66 -16.12 -14.34
CA PRO A 99 4.63 -17.03 -14.85
C PRO A 99 3.26 -16.36 -14.82
N LEU A 100 2.38 -16.78 -15.73
CA LEU A 100 0.96 -16.44 -15.63
C LEU A 100 0.43 -16.86 -14.26
N ARG A 101 -0.29 -15.94 -13.61
CA ARG A 101 -0.97 -16.23 -12.35
C ARG A 101 -2.08 -17.24 -12.58
N ASP A 102 -2.09 -18.28 -11.75
CA ASP A 102 -3.07 -19.36 -11.77
C ASP A 102 -4.49 -18.87 -11.42
N LEU A 103 -5.50 -19.39 -12.12
CA LEU A 103 -6.91 -18.99 -11.98
C LEU A 103 -7.44 -19.25 -10.55
N ASP A 104 -7.03 -20.35 -9.93
CA ASP A 104 -7.47 -20.72 -8.57
C ASP A 104 -6.84 -19.83 -7.48
N LYS A 105 -5.71 -19.15 -7.78
CA LYS A 105 -5.07 -18.21 -6.85
C LYS A 105 -5.77 -16.85 -6.77
N TRP A 106 -6.70 -16.55 -7.67
CA TRP A 106 -7.48 -15.30 -7.67
C TRP A 106 -8.50 -15.22 -6.55
N ARG A 107 -9.12 -16.35 -6.23
CA ARG A 107 -10.28 -16.41 -5.36
C ARG A 107 -10.01 -17.41 -4.25
N GLN A 108 -9.41 -16.92 -3.17
CA GLN A 108 -9.40 -17.71 -1.93
C GLN A 108 -10.87 -17.94 -1.53
N PRO A 109 -11.35 -19.19 -1.43
CA PRO A 109 -12.78 -19.50 -1.33
C PRO A 109 -13.49 -18.84 -0.12
N ASN A 110 -12.72 -18.47 0.91
CA ASN A 110 -13.22 -17.84 2.14
C ASN A 110 -12.86 -16.36 2.28
N CYS A 111 -12.21 -15.74 1.29
CA CYS A 111 -12.00 -14.30 1.27
C CYS A 111 -13.14 -13.65 0.49
N ARG A 112 -13.75 -12.60 1.06
CA ARG A 112 -14.63 -11.73 0.26
C ARG A 112 -13.87 -11.28 -1.00
N PRO A 113 -14.53 -11.19 -2.16
CA PRO A 113 -13.88 -10.71 -3.37
C PRO A 113 -13.16 -9.40 -3.07
N TRP A 114 -11.88 -9.26 -3.45
CA TRP A 114 -11.08 -8.09 -3.09
C TRP A 114 -11.69 -6.76 -3.58
N TRP A 115 -12.40 -6.81 -4.71
CA TRP A 115 -13.19 -5.68 -5.25
C TRP A 115 -14.27 -5.16 -4.29
N LEU A 116 -14.75 -5.99 -3.36
CA LEU A 116 -15.71 -5.61 -2.31
C LEU A 116 -15.05 -4.92 -1.11
N MET A 117 -13.71 -4.98 -0.97
CA MET A 117 -12.97 -4.21 0.04
C MET A 117 -12.47 -2.84 -0.46
N VAL A 118 -12.58 -2.56 -1.77
CA VAL A 118 -12.23 -1.27 -2.38
C VAL A 118 -13.33 -0.22 -2.21
N GLN A 119 -14.53 -0.63 -1.77
CA GLN A 119 -15.55 0.31 -1.33
C GLN A 119 -15.26 0.74 0.11
N ILE A 120 -14.30 1.65 0.27
CA ILE A 120 -14.52 2.72 1.26
C ILE A 120 -15.82 3.37 0.81
N PRO A 121 -16.91 3.34 1.59
CA PRO A 121 -18.09 4.08 1.21
C PRO A 121 -17.68 5.54 1.09
N PHE A 122 -17.82 6.11 -0.10
CA PHE A 122 -17.57 7.53 -0.38
C PHE A 122 -18.38 8.45 0.56
N ASN A 123 -19.37 7.89 1.25
CA ASN A 123 -20.23 8.56 2.24
C ASN A 123 -19.64 8.74 3.65
N SER A 124 -18.38 8.34 3.93
CA SER A 124 -17.78 8.62 5.25
C SER A 124 -17.09 10.01 5.35
N PHE A 125 -17.25 10.85 4.33
CA PHE A 125 -16.88 12.26 4.35
C PHE A 125 -18.16 13.12 4.23
N ASN A 126 -18.87 13.25 5.35
CA ASN A 126 -19.88 14.29 5.62
C ASN A 126 -19.91 14.53 7.12
#